data_AF-Q5GRD5-F1
#
_entry.id   AF-Q5GRD5-F1
#
_cell.length_a   1.000
_cell.length_b   1.000
_cell.length_c   1.000
_cell.angle_alpha   90.00
_cell.angle_beta   90.00
_cell.angle_gamma   90.00
#
_symmetry.space_group_name_H-M   'P 1'
#
loop_
_entity.id
_entity.type
_entity.pdbx_description
1 polymer ?
#
loop_
_entity_poly.entity_id
_entity_poly.type
_entity_poly.pdbx_seq_one_letter_code
_entity_poly.pdbx_strand_id
1 'polypeptide(L)'
;MFTYCGPGGLLRPGIRVLDTHYDLQGLVLHGNVSWSMVDDLLLDWGSAHERLSALAEAIACDADMFSDHVLDGAVRFSAPLTRCGVIYAAGANYRDHVEAMAQAMGMTLVLDPKKKGVPPLAFY
;
A
#
# COMPACT_ATOMS: atom_id res chain seq x y z
N MET A 1 6.04 -1.38 1.73
CA MET A 1 5.77 0.06 1.55
C MET A 1 4.48 0.43 2.24
N PHE A 2 4.43 1.58 2.90
CA PHE A 2 3.23 2.11 3.57
C PHE A 2 3.24 3.63 3.58
N THR A 3 2.08 4.23 3.85
CA THR A 3 1.95 5.65 4.14
C THR A 3 1.64 5.80 5.63
N TYR A 4 2.32 6.72 6.31
CA TYR A 4 2.10 6.98 7.73
C TYR A 4 1.97 8.48 7.99
N CYS A 5 1.45 8.83 9.16
CA CYS A 5 1.40 10.20 9.63
C CYS A 5 2.70 10.54 10.36
N GLY A 6 3.54 11.36 9.73
CA GLY A 6 4.80 11.84 10.28
C GLY A 6 4.65 13.11 11.14
N PRO A 7 5.77 13.73 11.51
CA PRO A 7 5.79 14.96 12.30
C PRO A 7 4.94 16.07 11.66
N GLY A 8 4.21 16.82 12.49
CA GLY A 8 3.33 17.89 12.02
C GLY A 8 2.05 17.42 11.31
N GLY A 9 1.73 16.12 11.36
CA GLY A 9 0.52 15.57 10.75
C GLY A 9 0.64 15.27 9.26
N LEU A 10 1.80 15.49 8.66
CA LEU A 10 2.04 15.30 7.23
C LEU A 10 2.13 13.80 6.89
N LEU A 11 1.56 13.42 5.75
CA LEU A 11 1.68 12.06 5.25
C LEU A 11 3.08 11.87 4.66
N ARG A 12 3.72 10.75 5.00
CA ARG A 12 5.06 10.36 4.52
C ARG A 12 5.09 8.91 4.09
N PRO A 13 5.95 8.56 3.12
CA PRO A 13 6.17 7.19 2.72
C PRO A 13 7.12 6.51 3.71
N GLY A 14 6.85 5.24 4.00
CA GLY A 14 7.72 4.39 4.80
C GLY A 14 7.94 3.03 4.16
N ILE A 15 9.04 2.40 4.56
CA ILE A 15 9.40 1.04 4.16
C ILE A 15 9.54 0.19 5.42
N ARG A 16 9.01 -1.03 5.37
CA ARG A 16 9.28 -2.06 6.38
C ARG A 16 10.31 -3.01 5.78
N VAL A 17 11.43 -3.18 6.47
CA VAL A 17 12.46 -4.16 6.14
C VAL A 17 12.58 -5.06 7.36
N LEU A 18 12.42 -6.38 7.15
CA LEU A 18 12.24 -7.35 8.24
C LEU A 18 11.10 -6.90 9.18
N ASP A 19 11.40 -6.67 10.45
CA ASP A 19 10.43 -6.24 11.47
C ASP A 19 10.54 -4.76 11.85
N THR A 20 11.40 -4.01 11.18
CA THR A 20 11.65 -2.59 11.47
C THR A 20 11.01 -1.69 10.42
N HIS A 21 10.43 -0.58 10.90
CA HIS A 21 9.82 0.45 10.06
C HIS A 21 10.79 1.63 9.94
N TYR A 22 10.96 2.14 8.72
CA TYR A 22 11.84 3.26 8.42
C TYR A 22 11.11 4.39 7.70
N ASP A 23 11.52 5.63 7.97
CA ASP A 23 11.12 6.82 7.21
C ASP A 23 11.79 6.76 5.83
N LEU A 24 11.03 6.40 4.79
CA LEU A 24 11.62 6.25 3.47
C LEU A 24 12.12 7.58 2.95
N GLN A 25 11.40 8.67 3.21
CA GLN A 25 11.81 10.01 2.77
C GLN A 25 13.19 10.36 3.34
N GLY A 26 13.45 10.05 4.61
CA GLY A 26 14.77 10.21 5.23
C GLY A 26 15.86 9.39 4.54
N LEU A 27 15.56 8.13 4.19
CA LEU A 27 16.51 7.22 3.55
C LEU A 27 16.90 7.62 2.13
N VAL A 28 15.97 8.22 1.35
CA VAL A 28 16.21 8.51 -0.07
C VAL A 28 16.78 9.91 -0.36
N LEU A 29 16.90 10.78 0.64
CA LEU A 29 17.45 12.14 0.50
C LEU A 29 18.91 12.19 -0.01
N HIS A 30 19.61 11.05 -0.04
CA HIS A 30 20.96 10.94 -0.59
C HIS A 30 21.01 10.64 -2.10
N GLY A 31 19.86 10.39 -2.75
CA GLY A 31 19.75 10.25 -4.20
C GLY A 31 18.96 11.40 -4.80
N ASN A 32 19.18 11.74 -6.08
CA ASN A 32 18.45 12.78 -6.82
C ASN A 32 16.95 12.47 -7.05
N VAL A 33 16.28 11.75 -6.14
CA VAL A 33 14.88 11.35 -6.22
C VAL A 33 14.21 11.64 -4.88
N SER A 34 13.22 12.51 -4.90
CA SER A 34 12.40 12.83 -3.73
C SER A 34 11.00 12.27 -3.94
N TRP A 35 10.74 11.10 -3.37
CA TRP A 35 9.37 10.59 -3.25
C TRP A 35 8.75 11.17 -1.99
N SER A 36 7.71 11.99 -2.16
CA SER A 36 7.02 12.63 -1.04
C SER A 36 5.86 11.79 -0.52
N MET A 37 5.38 10.84 -1.32
CA MET A 37 4.26 9.95 -1.01
C MET A 37 4.38 8.62 -1.78
N VAL A 38 3.65 7.59 -1.33
CA VAL A 38 3.64 6.29 -2.03
C VAL A 38 3.08 6.40 -3.45
N ASP A 39 2.17 7.32 -3.69
CA ASP A 39 1.64 7.58 -5.03
C ASP A 39 2.76 8.00 -6.01
N ASP A 40 3.78 8.75 -5.56
CA ASP A 40 4.93 9.15 -6.41
C ASP A 40 5.77 7.93 -6.83
N LEU A 41 5.92 6.95 -5.93
CA LEU A 41 6.62 5.70 -6.22
C LEU A 41 5.92 4.89 -7.31
N LEU A 42 4.58 4.89 -7.29
CA LEU A 42 3.80 4.13 -8.26
C LEU A 42 3.83 4.75 -9.66
N LEU A 43 3.95 6.08 -9.74
CA LEU A 43 4.10 6.78 -11.02
C LEU A 43 5.43 6.45 -11.73
N ASP A 44 6.48 6.14 -10.97
CA ASP A 44 7.81 5.77 -11.46
C ASP A 44 8.24 4.37 -10.99
N TRP A 45 7.32 3.40 -11.05
CA TRP A 45 7.51 2.10 -10.39
C TRP A 45 8.75 1.34 -10.84
N GLY A 46 9.14 1.41 -12.11
CA GLY A 46 10.32 0.71 -12.62
C GLY A 46 11.60 1.12 -11.90
N SER A 47 11.88 2.42 -11.85
CA SER A 47 13.02 3.01 -11.15
C SER A 47 12.89 2.88 -9.62
N ALA A 48 11.67 3.08 -9.10
CA ALA A 48 11.40 2.92 -7.68
C ALA A 48 11.68 1.50 -7.19
N HIS A 49 11.28 0.48 -7.95
CA HIS A 49 11.45 -0.91 -7.56
C HIS A 49 12.92 -1.31 -7.41
N GLU A 50 13.78 -0.95 -8.36
CA GLU A 50 15.22 -1.26 -8.31
C GLU A 50 15.88 -0.60 -7.09
N ARG A 51 15.59 0.69 -6.88
CA ARG A 51 16.13 1.46 -5.75
C ARG A 51 15.64 0.96 -4.40
N LEU A 52 14.35 0.65 -4.28
CA LEU A 52 13.78 0.11 -3.04
C LEU A 52 14.33 -1.27 -2.72
N SER A 53 14.59 -2.10 -3.74
CA SER A 53 15.21 -3.42 -3.57
C SER A 53 16.64 -3.28 -3.06
N ALA A 54 17.46 -2.44 -3.71
CA ALA A 54 18.83 -2.18 -3.27
C ALA A 54 18.89 -1.58 -1.85
N LEU A 55 17.96 -0.68 -1.51
CA LEU A 55 17.85 -0.10 -0.17
C LEU A 55 17.47 -1.16 0.87
N ALA A 56 16.51 -2.03 0.56
CA ALA A 56 16.10 -3.11 1.45
C ALA A 56 17.25 -4.11 1.70
N GLU A 57 18.03 -4.43 0.67
CA GLU A 57 19.23 -5.25 0.80
C GLU A 57 20.30 -4.57 1.67
N ALA A 58 20.56 -3.28 1.45
CA ALA A 58 21.51 -2.53 2.26
C ALA A 58 21.12 -2.50 3.75
N ILE A 59 19.84 -2.23 4.05
CA ILE A 59 19.31 -2.24 5.42
C ILE A 59 19.41 -3.64 6.04
N ALA A 60 19.15 -4.70 5.27
CA ALA A 60 19.27 -6.06 5.76
C ALA A 60 20.72 -6.48 6.06
N CYS A 61 21.70 -5.91 5.34
CA CYS A 61 23.13 -6.15 5.55
C CYS A 61 23.69 -5.40 6.77
N ASP A 62 23.30 -4.15 6.96
CA ASP A 62 23.79 -3.29 8.05
C ASP A 62 22.68 -2.35 8.54
N ALA A 63 21.84 -2.85 9.45
CA ALA A 63 20.71 -2.09 9.96
C ALA A 63 21.12 -0.89 10.83
N ASP A 64 22.26 -0.97 11.51
CA ASP A 64 22.75 0.08 12.42
C ASP A 64 23.12 1.35 11.65
N MET A 65 23.60 1.21 10.40
CA MET A 65 23.86 2.35 9.50
C MET A 65 22.60 3.21 9.25
N PHE A 66 21.40 2.65 9.39
CA PHE A 66 20.12 3.31 9.10
C PHE A 66 19.29 3.61 10.36
N SER A 67 19.88 3.52 11.55
CA SER A 67 19.18 3.70 12.83
C SER A 67 18.47 5.05 12.95
N ASP A 68 19.06 6.11 12.40
CA ASP A 68 18.51 7.47 12.46
C ASP A 68 17.20 7.64 11.69
N HIS A 69 16.85 6.68 10.84
CA HIS A 69 15.63 6.67 10.05
C HIS A 69 14.58 5.69 10.58
N VAL A 70 14.84 5.00 11.69
CA VAL A 70 13.87 4.10 12.30
C VAL A 70 12.68 4.90 12.83
N LEU A 71 11.48 4.42 12.54
CA LEU A 71 10.25 4.96 13.11
C LEU A 71 10.02 4.29 14.48
N ASP A 72 10.51 4.95 15.52
CA ASP A 72 10.32 4.49 16.90
C ASP A 72 8.88 4.64 17.37
N GLY A 73 8.39 3.64 18.11
CA GLY A 73 7.08 3.65 18.73
C GLY A 73 5.92 3.26 17.80
N ALA A 74 4.71 3.67 18.18
CA ALA A 74 3.50 3.29 17.48
C ALA A 74 3.32 4.10 16.19
N VAL A 75 3.65 3.50 15.05
CA VAL A 75 3.43 4.10 13.72
C VAL A 75 1.93 4.25 13.47
N ARG A 76 1.48 5.49 13.21
CA ARG A 76 0.11 5.75 12.77
C ARG A 76 0.00 5.61 11.25
N PHE A 77 -0.34 4.40 10.81
CA PHE A 77 -0.58 4.12 9.40
C PHE A 77 -1.78 4.89 8.84
N SER A 78 -1.69 5.27 7.57
CA SER A 78 -2.77 5.88 6.79
C SER A 78 -3.14 4.99 5.60
N ALA A 79 -4.11 5.42 4.79
CA ALA A 79 -4.37 4.77 3.51
C ALA A 79 -3.07 4.70 2.69
N PRO A 80 -2.72 3.54 2.09
CA PRO A 80 -1.49 3.39 1.33
C PRO A 80 -1.38 4.39 0.17
N LEU A 81 -2.50 4.70 -0.47
CA LEU A 81 -2.61 5.69 -1.54
C LEU A 81 -3.42 6.88 -1.06
N THR A 82 -2.96 8.07 -1.41
CA THR A 82 -3.62 9.34 -1.06
C THR A 82 -4.42 9.92 -2.22
N ARG A 83 -4.11 9.49 -3.45
CA ARG A 83 -4.77 9.89 -4.69
C ARG A 83 -5.16 8.65 -5.49
N CYS A 84 -6.23 7.99 -5.06
CA CYS A 84 -6.81 6.92 -5.86
C CYS A 84 -7.54 7.52 -7.07
N GLY A 85 -7.06 7.23 -8.28
CA GLY A 85 -7.71 7.68 -9.53
C GLY A 85 -9.03 6.95 -9.79
N VAL A 86 -9.01 5.62 -9.84
CA VAL A 86 -10.22 4.79 -9.98
C VAL A 86 -10.23 3.75 -8.87
N ILE A 87 -11.34 3.66 -8.14
CA ILE A 87 -11.51 2.69 -7.06
C ILE A 87 -12.41 1.56 -7.56
N TYR A 88 -11.84 0.37 -7.70
CA TYR A 88 -12.58 -0.85 -8.01
C TYR A 88 -12.96 -1.57 -6.72
N ALA A 89 -14.26 -1.78 -6.50
CA ALA A 89 -14.79 -2.51 -5.36
C ALA A 89 -15.22 -3.91 -5.80
N ALA A 90 -14.63 -4.94 -5.19
CA ALA A 90 -15.05 -6.32 -5.34
C ALA A 90 -15.92 -6.72 -4.13
N GLY A 91 -17.23 -6.73 -4.30
CA GLY A 91 -18.16 -7.33 -3.34
C GLY A 91 -18.42 -8.79 -3.69
N ALA A 92 -18.59 -9.65 -2.66
CA ALA A 92 -18.98 -11.05 -2.82
C ALA A 92 -18.13 -11.83 -3.85
N ASN A 93 -16.80 -11.67 -3.76
CA ASN A 93 -15.84 -12.31 -4.67
C ASN A 93 -15.54 -13.78 -4.32
N TYR A 94 -16.23 -14.33 -3.33
CA TYR A 94 -16.14 -15.73 -2.91
C TYR A 94 -17.53 -16.36 -2.91
N ARG A 95 -17.62 -17.58 -3.43
CA ARG A 95 -18.90 -18.26 -3.71
C ARG A 95 -19.70 -18.51 -2.43
N ASP A 96 -19.05 -18.95 -1.36
CA ASP A 96 -19.64 -19.17 -0.05
C ASP A 96 -20.23 -17.86 0.54
N HIS A 97 -19.53 -16.74 0.34
CA HIS A 97 -20.04 -15.43 0.73
C HIS A 97 -21.31 -15.05 -0.05
N VAL A 98 -21.35 -15.33 -1.37
CA VAL A 98 -22.55 -15.10 -2.19
C VAL A 98 -23.71 -16.00 -1.75
N GLU A 99 -23.46 -17.27 -1.47
CA GLU A 99 -24.47 -18.23 -1.00
C GLU A 99 -25.08 -17.78 0.34
N ALA A 100 -24.26 -17.34 1.29
CA ALA A 100 -24.73 -16.83 2.59
C ALA A 100 -25.57 -15.53 2.43
N MET A 101 -25.14 -14.60 1.57
CA MET A 101 -25.91 -13.39 1.27
C MET A 101 -27.24 -13.70 0.59
N ALA A 102 -27.25 -14.65 -0.34
CA ALA A 102 -28.46 -15.09 -1.05
C ALA A 102 -29.49 -15.69 -0.08
N GLN A 103 -29.03 -16.51 0.86
CA GLN A 103 -29.86 -17.09 1.90
C GLN A 103 -30.41 -16.01 2.85
N ALA A 104 -29.57 -15.09 3.32
CA ALA A 104 -29.96 -14.05 4.27
C ALA A 104 -30.96 -13.04 3.67
N MET A 105 -30.85 -12.75 2.37
CA MET A 105 -31.73 -11.79 1.69
C MET A 105 -32.92 -12.42 0.99
N GLY A 106 -33.02 -13.77 0.97
CA GLY A 106 -34.09 -14.47 0.25
C GLY A 106 -34.06 -14.24 -1.26
N MET A 107 -32.88 -13.98 -1.83
CA MET A 107 -32.69 -13.62 -3.24
C MET A 107 -31.72 -14.57 -3.93
N THR A 108 -32.01 -14.95 -5.18
CA THR A 108 -31.06 -15.70 -6.01
C THR A 108 -29.97 -14.76 -6.53
N LEU A 109 -28.81 -14.77 -5.89
CA LEU A 109 -27.64 -14.01 -6.35
C LEU A 109 -26.87 -14.76 -7.44
N VAL A 110 -26.24 -14.00 -8.33
CA VAL A 110 -25.36 -14.57 -9.36
C VAL A 110 -24.06 -15.03 -8.70
N LEU A 111 -23.84 -16.35 -8.66
CA LEU A 111 -22.66 -16.97 -8.05
C LEU A 111 -21.33 -16.67 -8.76
N ASP A 112 -21.39 -16.30 -10.04
CA ASP A 112 -20.23 -15.89 -10.83
C ASP A 112 -20.58 -14.70 -11.73
N PRO A 113 -20.56 -13.47 -11.19
CA PRO A 113 -20.90 -12.26 -11.93
C PRO A 113 -19.96 -12.03 -13.11
N LYS A 114 -18.67 -12.38 -12.94
CA LYS A 114 -17.63 -12.23 -13.95
C LYS A 114 -17.92 -13.08 -15.18
N LYS A 115 -18.26 -14.37 -15.00
CA LYS A 115 -18.63 -15.26 -16.12
C LYS A 115 -19.93 -14.83 -16.80
N LYS A 116 -20.80 -14.11 -16.10
CA LYS A 116 -22.03 -13.52 -16.66
C LYS A 116 -21.81 -12.13 -17.27
N GLY A 117 -20.58 -11.63 -17.34
CA GLY A 117 -20.25 -10.35 -17.96
C GLY A 117 -20.73 -9.14 -17.15
N VAL A 118 -20.99 -9.32 -15.85
CA VAL A 118 -21.35 -8.21 -14.97
C VAL A 118 -20.09 -7.38 -14.69
N PRO A 119 -20.07 -6.07 -15.01
CA PRO A 119 -18.92 -5.22 -14.74
C PRO A 119 -18.71 -5.05 -13.22
N PRO A 120 -17.45 -4.87 -12.77
CA PRO A 120 -17.16 -4.59 -11.37
C PRO A 120 -17.75 -3.24 -10.94
N LEU A 121 -18.11 -3.12 -9.67
CA LEU A 121 -18.51 -1.84 -9.09
C LEU A 121 -17.27 -0.93 -9.05
N ALA A 122 -17.37 0.25 -9.66
CA ALA A 122 -16.28 1.22 -9.72
C ALA A 122 -16.76 2.61 -9.30
N PHE A 123 -15.89 3.36 -8.63
CA PHE A 123 -16.06 4.76 -8.29
C PHE A 123 -14.96 5.57 -9.00
N TYR A 124 -15.36 6.73 -9.54
CA TYR A 124 -14.49 7.68 -10.25
C TYR A 124 -14.40 8.99 -9.48
#